data_AF-A0A7S4E726-F1
#
_entry.id   AF-A0A7S4E726-F1
#
_cell.length_a   1.000
_cell.length_b   1.000
_cell.length_c   1.000
_cell.angle_alpha   90.00
_cell.angle_beta   90.00
_cell.angle_gamma   90.00
#
_symmetry.space_group_name_H-M   'P 1'
#
loop_
_entity.id
_entity.type
_entity.pdbx_description
1 polymer ?
#
loop_
_entity_poly.entity_id
_entity_poly.type
_entity_poly.pdbx_seq_one_letter_code
_entity_poly.pdbx_strand_id
1 'polypeptide(L)'
;GHVEAARLVLEKGAEVDRADKDDWTPLFYACCNGHVDVARLLLDKGAEITQASKNGMTPLDVAKNNHHDAVVALLEEQLDLKFPLHAAARTGDVDAMTQLLDDGAAVNQAPGGGATSLFIACKKGHIDAARLLLERGAEVDRAAEKGKWKGATPLLVACYEGHV
;
A
#
# COMPACT_ATOMS: atom_id res chain seq x y z
N GLY A 1 3.72 11.35 -20.06
CA GLY A 1 3.25 12.26 -18.99
C GLY A 1 2.38 13.39 -19.51
N HIS A 2 1.44 13.14 -20.41
CA HIS A 2 0.58 14.20 -20.97
C HIS A 2 -0.65 14.41 -20.10
N VAL A 3 -0.51 15.24 -19.06
CA VAL A 3 -1.55 15.49 -18.05
C VAL A 3 -2.84 15.99 -18.68
N GLU A 4 -2.77 16.95 -19.61
CA GLU A 4 -3.97 17.53 -20.22
C GLU A 4 -4.71 16.54 -21.13
N ALA A 5 -3.99 15.64 -21.79
CA ALA A 5 -4.63 14.56 -22.55
C ALA A 5 -5.31 13.56 -21.62
N ALA A 6 -4.66 13.17 -20.52
CA ALA A 6 -5.25 12.30 -19.51
C ALA A 6 -6.50 12.93 -18.88
N ARG A 7 -6.43 14.22 -18.52
CA ARG A 7 -7.55 15.00 -17.97
C ARG A 7 -8.74 15.01 -18.92
N LEU A 8 -8.52 15.37 -20.18
CA LEU A 8 -9.58 15.43 -21.18
C LEU A 8 -10.32 14.09 -21.30
N VAL A 9 -9.59 12.98 -21.36
CA VAL A 9 -10.19 11.65 -21.54
C VAL A 9 -10.95 11.21 -20.28
N LEU A 10 -10.44 11.51 -19.08
CA LEU A 10 -11.15 11.26 -17.82
C LEU A 10 -12.45 12.09 -17.72
N GLU A 11 -12.42 13.35 -18.14
CA GLU A 11 -13.61 14.22 -18.19
C GLU A 11 -14.66 13.72 -19.20
N LYS A 12 -14.28 12.93 -20.19
CA LYS A 12 -15.20 12.24 -21.12
C LYS A 12 -15.69 10.89 -20.61
N GLY A 13 -15.41 10.55 -19.35
CA GLY A 13 -15.96 9.37 -18.70
C GLY A 13 -15.13 8.10 -18.87
N ALA A 14 -13.84 8.22 -19.17
CA ALA A 14 -12.95 7.06 -19.13
C ALA A 14 -12.88 6.49 -17.70
N GLU A 15 -12.92 5.16 -17.60
CA GLU A 15 -12.77 4.43 -16.35
C GLU A 15 -11.33 4.58 -15.82
N VAL A 16 -11.19 5.18 -14.63
CA VAL A 16 -9.90 5.57 -14.05
C VAL A 16 -8.95 4.37 -13.82
N ASP A 17 -9.52 3.21 -13.49
CA ASP A 17 -8.79 1.98 -13.16
C ASP A 17 -8.90 0.91 -14.25
N ARG A 18 -9.29 1.28 -15.47
CA ARG A 18 -9.34 0.33 -16.59
C ARG A 18 -7.96 -0.28 -16.82
N ALA A 19 -7.80 -1.53 -16.37
CA ALA A 19 -6.56 -2.27 -16.49
C ALA A 19 -6.40 -2.92 -17.86
N ASP A 20 -5.14 -3.02 -18.30
CA ASP A 20 -4.77 -3.79 -19.49
C ASP A 20 -4.70 -5.30 -19.20
N LYS A 21 -4.17 -6.07 -20.15
CA LYS A 21 -4.05 -7.53 -20.03
C LYS A 21 -3.07 -7.99 -18.94
N ASP A 22 -2.23 -7.11 -18.40
CA ASP A 22 -1.24 -7.42 -17.36
C ASP A 22 -1.66 -6.83 -16.00
N ASP A 23 -2.93 -6.41 -15.89
CA ASP A 23 -3.53 -5.70 -14.77
C ASP A 23 -2.87 -4.34 -14.49
N TRP A 24 -2.25 -3.72 -15.50
CA TRP A 24 -1.65 -2.39 -15.37
C TRP A 24 -2.73 -1.32 -15.54
N THR A 25 -2.97 -0.57 -14.48
CA THR A 25 -3.87 0.57 -14.48
C THR A 25 -3.16 1.83 -15.01
N PRO A 26 -3.90 2.88 -15.38
CA PRO A 26 -3.31 4.19 -15.69
C PRO A 26 -2.38 4.69 -14.59
N LEU A 27 -2.73 4.47 -13.31
CA LEU A 27 -1.89 4.86 -12.17
C LEU A 27 -0.59 4.06 -12.16
N PHE A 28 -0.64 2.75 -12.42
CA PHE A 28 0.55 1.92 -12.53
C PHE A 28 1.52 2.45 -13.60
N TYR A 29 1.02 2.79 -14.79
CA TYR A 29 1.85 3.38 -15.86
C TYR A 29 2.45 4.73 -15.46
N ALA A 30 1.66 5.61 -14.84
CA ALA A 30 2.16 6.90 -14.37
C ALA A 30 3.30 6.71 -13.36
N CYS A 31 3.16 5.75 -12.45
CA CYS A 31 4.14 5.46 -11.43
C CYS A 31 5.41 4.80 -11.98
N CYS A 32 5.25 3.85 -12.89
CA CYS A 32 6.35 3.17 -13.58
C CYS A 32 7.24 4.13 -14.39
N ASN A 33 6.66 5.23 -14.89
CA ASN A 33 7.36 6.22 -15.72
C ASN A 33 7.64 7.55 -14.98
N GLY A 34 7.40 7.63 -13.67
CA GLY A 34 7.72 8.82 -12.86
C GLY A 34 6.86 10.05 -13.16
N HIS A 35 5.66 9.89 -13.71
CA HIS A 35 4.78 10.99 -14.10
C HIS A 35 3.93 11.49 -12.92
N VAL A 36 4.55 12.25 -12.02
CA VAL A 36 3.95 12.76 -10.77
C VAL A 36 2.60 13.45 -10.99
N ASP A 37 2.51 14.37 -11.95
CA ASP A 37 1.29 15.14 -12.18
C ASP A 37 0.13 14.28 -12.72
N VAL A 38 0.46 13.25 -13.53
CA VAL A 38 -0.53 12.29 -14.01
C VAL A 38 -0.96 11.38 -12.86
N ALA A 39 -0.03 10.92 -12.03
CA ALA A 39 -0.35 10.11 -10.85
C ALA A 39 -1.27 10.89 -9.89
N ARG A 40 -0.97 12.16 -9.61
CA ARG A 40 -1.81 13.04 -8.78
C ARG A 40 -3.21 13.19 -9.36
N LEU A 41 -3.31 13.52 -10.65
CA LEU A 41 -4.61 13.63 -11.34
C LEU A 41 -5.44 12.35 -11.21
N LEU A 42 -4.81 11.18 -11.36
CA LEU A 42 -5.51 9.89 -11.26
C LEU A 42 -5.98 9.61 -9.82
N LEU A 43 -5.15 9.90 -8.82
CA LEU A 43 -5.52 9.79 -7.41
C LEU A 43 -6.67 10.73 -7.04
N ASP A 44 -6.64 11.98 -7.53
CA ASP A 44 -7.73 12.96 -7.36
C ASP A 44 -9.05 12.49 -8.01
N LYS A 45 -8.95 11.62 -9.03
CA LYS A 45 -10.09 10.98 -9.70
C LYS A 45 -10.47 9.63 -9.10
N GLY A 46 -9.87 9.24 -7.99
CA GLY A 46 -10.23 8.05 -7.22
C GLY A 46 -9.59 6.75 -7.70
N ALA A 47 -8.46 6.81 -8.40
CA ALA A 47 -7.71 5.60 -8.80
C ALA A 47 -7.36 4.71 -7.59
N GLU A 48 -7.51 3.40 -7.74
CA GLU A 48 -7.17 2.45 -6.68
C GLU A 48 -5.64 2.32 -6.53
N ILE A 49 -5.13 2.99 -5.52
CA ILE A 49 -3.70 3.11 -5.21
C ILE A 49 -3.01 1.76 -4.87
N THR A 50 -3.77 0.76 -4.44
CA THR A 50 -3.22 -0.55 -4.02
C THR A 50 -3.40 -1.68 -5.04
N GLN A 51 -3.96 -1.40 -6.22
CA GLN A 51 -4.18 -2.43 -7.22
C GLN A 51 -2.85 -3.00 -7.74
N ALA A 52 -2.57 -4.25 -7.40
CA ALA A 52 -1.40 -4.95 -7.89
C ALA A 52 -1.60 -5.48 -9.32
N SER A 53 -0.55 -5.37 -10.13
CA SER A 53 -0.47 -6.01 -11.44
C SER A 53 -0.33 -7.54 -11.33
N LYS A 54 -0.38 -8.26 -12.47
CA LYS A 54 -0.30 -9.73 -12.49
C LYS A 54 0.94 -10.32 -11.83
N ASN A 55 2.06 -9.61 -11.87
CA ASN A 55 3.31 -10.04 -11.24
C ASN A 55 3.37 -9.68 -9.74
N GLY A 56 2.30 -9.12 -9.17
CA GLY A 56 2.22 -8.72 -7.78
C GLY A 56 2.89 -7.37 -7.47
N MET A 57 3.27 -6.56 -8.45
CA MET A 57 3.77 -5.21 -8.18
C MET A 57 2.62 -4.22 -8.03
N THR A 58 2.67 -3.40 -6.99
CA THR A 58 1.80 -2.23 -6.80
C THR A 58 2.36 -0.99 -7.50
N PRO A 59 1.56 0.09 -7.67
CA PRO A 59 2.08 1.38 -8.14
C PRO A 59 3.26 1.90 -7.31
N LEU A 60 3.24 1.69 -5.99
CA LEU A 60 4.35 2.09 -5.11
C LEU A 60 5.60 1.25 -5.35
N ASP A 61 5.46 -0.07 -5.54
CA ASP A 61 6.61 -0.96 -5.78
C ASP A 61 7.34 -0.58 -7.08
N VAL A 62 6.60 -0.31 -8.15
CA VAL A 62 7.21 0.04 -9.44
C VAL A 62 7.85 1.43 -9.41
N ALA A 63 7.24 2.40 -8.69
CA ALA A 63 7.85 3.71 -8.49
C ALA A 63 9.18 3.62 -7.72
N LYS A 64 9.25 2.79 -6.67
CA LYS A 64 10.48 2.55 -5.89
C LYS A 64 11.56 1.86 -6.72
N ASN A 65 11.21 0.79 -7.44
CA ASN A 65 12.17 0.04 -8.24
C ASN A 65 12.77 0.86 -9.38
N ASN A 66 12.02 1.84 -9.90
CA ASN A 66 12.48 2.74 -10.95
C ASN A 66 13.03 4.07 -10.41
N HIS A 67 13.20 4.20 -9.09
CA HIS A 67 13.78 5.38 -8.44
C HIS A 67 13.03 6.70 -8.72
N HIS A 68 11.69 6.65 -8.71
CA HIS A 68 10.83 7.82 -8.91
C HIS A 68 10.39 8.44 -7.58
N ASP A 69 11.35 9.00 -6.83
CA ASP A 69 11.17 9.47 -5.45
C ASP A 69 9.99 10.43 -5.26
N ALA A 70 9.75 11.34 -6.21
CA ALA A 70 8.62 12.28 -6.14
C ALA A 70 7.25 11.57 -6.25
N VAL A 71 7.16 10.50 -7.05
CA VAL A 71 5.95 9.67 -7.09
C VAL A 71 5.85 8.83 -5.82
N VAL A 72 6.96 8.28 -5.33
CA VAL A 72 6.99 7.52 -4.08
C VAL A 72 6.45 8.36 -2.93
N ALA A 73 6.94 9.58 -2.75
CA ALA A 73 6.46 10.49 -1.71
C ALA A 73 4.95 10.77 -1.82
N LEU A 74 4.45 11.04 -3.03
CA LEU A 74 3.02 11.23 -3.28
C LEU A 74 2.20 10.00 -2.87
N LEU A 75 2.62 8.80 -3.26
CA LEU A 75 1.88 7.58 -2.97
C LEU A 75 1.93 7.22 -1.49
N GLU A 76 3.07 7.39 -0.82
CA GLU A 76 3.21 7.12 0.61
C GLU A 76 2.32 8.04 1.44
N GLU A 77 2.26 9.34 1.11
CA GLU A 77 1.35 10.30 1.75
C GLU A 77 -0.12 9.84 1.61
N GLN A 78 -0.55 9.47 0.40
CA GLN A 78 -1.92 9.03 0.16
C GLN A 78 -2.25 7.70 0.83
N LEU A 79 -1.29 6.77 0.88
CA LEU A 79 -1.45 5.48 1.58
C LEU A 79 -1.54 5.66 3.09
N ASP A 80 -0.72 6.54 3.67
CA ASP A 80 -0.72 6.79 5.11
C ASP A 80 -2.02 7.47 5.57
N LEU A 81 -2.58 8.35 4.74
CA LEU A 81 -3.91 8.93 4.96
C LEU A 81 -5.04 7.88 4.88
N LYS A 82 -4.97 6.97 3.90
CA LYS A 82 -6.02 5.94 3.67
C LYS A 82 -5.93 4.77 4.67
N PHE A 83 -4.72 4.46 5.15
CA PHE A 83 -4.43 3.31 5.99
C PHE A 83 -3.58 3.69 7.23
N PRO A 84 -4.10 4.55 8.12
CA PRO A 84 -3.33 5.13 9.21
C PRO A 84 -2.77 4.09 10.19
N LEU A 85 -3.48 2.98 10.42
CA LEU A 85 -2.99 1.89 11.28
C LEU A 85 -1.73 1.22 10.69
N HIS A 86 -1.66 1.10 9.35
CA HIS A 86 -0.49 0.54 8.66
C HIS A 86 0.70 1.51 8.72
N ALA A 87 0.43 2.81 8.67
CA ALA A 87 1.44 3.85 8.82
C ALA A 87 2.06 3.80 10.22
N ALA A 88 1.22 3.81 11.26
CA ALA A 88 1.66 3.73 12.64
C ALA A 88 2.40 2.41 12.94
N ALA A 89 1.94 1.27 12.39
CA ALA A 89 2.65 0.00 12.50
C ALA A 89 4.01 -0.02 11.80
N ARG A 90 4.23 0.82 10.79
CA ARG A 90 5.52 0.94 10.07
C ARG A 90 6.53 1.74 10.89
N THR A 91 6.07 2.75 11.60
CA THR A 91 6.90 3.62 12.44
C THR A 91 7.04 3.07 13.87
N GLY A 92 6.18 2.14 14.28
CA GLY A 92 6.17 1.58 15.63
C GLY A 92 5.49 2.51 16.64
N ASP A 93 4.63 3.42 16.18
CA ASP A 93 3.92 4.37 17.04
C ASP A 93 2.73 3.69 17.75
N VAL A 94 3.04 3.05 18.87
CA VAL A 94 2.08 2.26 19.66
C VAL A 94 0.93 3.11 20.20
N ASP A 95 1.18 4.38 20.54
CA ASP A 95 0.15 5.29 21.06
C ASP A 95 -0.85 5.62 19.96
N ALA A 96 -0.38 5.98 18.76
CA ALA A 96 -1.25 6.21 17.62
C ALA A 96 -2.02 4.95 17.23
N MET A 97 -1.37 3.78 17.24
CA MET A 97 -2.05 2.50 16.97
C MET A 97 -3.15 2.21 17.98
N THR A 98 -2.90 2.47 19.27
CA THR A 98 -3.87 2.28 20.35
C THR A 98 -5.10 3.13 20.10
N GLN A 99 -4.91 4.43 19.85
CA GLN A 99 -6.02 5.35 19.56
C GLN A 99 -6.80 4.92 18.31
N LEU A 100 -6.12 4.58 17.21
CA LEU A 100 -6.76 4.15 15.98
C LEU A 100 -7.61 2.88 16.16
N LEU A 101 -7.10 1.91 16.93
CA LEU A 101 -7.83 0.68 17.22
C LEU A 101 -9.01 0.93 18.16
N ASP A 102 -8.88 1.85 19.11
CA ASP A 102 -9.98 2.28 19.99
C ASP A 102 -11.09 3.00 19.20
N ASP A 103 -10.70 3.77 18.17
CA ASP A 103 -11.60 4.42 17.20
C ASP A 103 -12.22 3.45 16.19
N GLY A 104 -11.91 2.15 16.29
CA GLY A 104 -12.52 1.09 15.48
C GLY A 104 -11.80 0.80 14.16
N ALA A 105 -10.51 1.16 14.03
CA ALA A 105 -9.72 0.76 12.87
C ALA A 105 -9.71 -0.77 12.70
N ALA A 106 -9.88 -1.24 11.47
CA ALA A 106 -9.93 -2.66 11.16
C ALA A 106 -8.54 -3.31 11.29
N VAL A 107 -8.32 -4.06 12.39
CA VAL A 107 -7.04 -4.68 12.75
C VAL A 107 -6.46 -5.59 11.65
N ASN A 108 -7.32 -6.32 10.92
CA ASN A 108 -6.94 -7.28 9.86
C ASN A 108 -7.11 -6.72 8.44
N GLN A 109 -7.26 -5.40 8.28
CA GLN A 109 -7.32 -4.80 6.95
C GLN A 109 -6.02 -5.10 6.19
N ALA A 110 -6.15 -5.49 4.91
CA ALA A 110 -5.04 -5.83 4.03
C ALA A 110 -5.23 -5.10 2.68
N PRO A 111 -4.74 -3.85 2.55
CA PRO A 111 -4.93 -3.05 1.35
C PRO A 111 -4.45 -3.76 0.08
N GLY A 112 -5.31 -3.85 -0.93
CA GLY A 112 -5.01 -4.57 -2.18
C GLY A 112 -4.76 -6.08 -2.01
N GLY A 113 -5.12 -6.68 -0.87
CA GLY A 113 -4.73 -8.04 -0.51
C GLY A 113 -3.25 -8.17 -0.12
N GLY A 114 -2.60 -7.04 0.20
CA GLY A 114 -1.19 -6.96 0.58
C GLY A 114 -0.94 -7.25 2.07
N ALA A 115 0.03 -6.53 2.65
CA ALA A 115 0.43 -6.70 4.05
C ALA A 115 -0.59 -6.10 5.02
N THR A 116 -0.89 -6.81 6.12
CA THR A 116 -1.63 -6.27 7.27
C THR A 116 -0.73 -5.41 8.16
N SER A 117 -1.32 -4.69 9.11
CA SER A 117 -0.55 -3.95 10.12
C SER A 117 0.36 -4.87 10.95
N LEU A 118 -0.08 -6.09 11.27
CA LEU A 118 0.74 -7.07 12.00
C LEU A 118 1.93 -7.52 11.15
N PHE A 119 1.70 -7.80 9.86
CA PHE A 119 2.77 -8.13 8.93
C PHE A 119 3.81 -7.02 8.87
N ILE A 120 3.39 -5.76 8.80
CA ILE A 120 4.28 -4.60 8.75
C ILE A 120 5.09 -4.47 10.04
N ALA A 121 4.44 -4.56 11.21
CA ALA A 121 5.12 -4.48 12.50
C ALA A 121 6.20 -5.57 12.65
N CYS A 122 5.87 -6.82 12.31
CA CYS A 122 6.82 -7.93 12.30
C CYS A 122 7.97 -7.72 11.30
N LYS A 123 7.67 -7.27 10.08
CA LYS A 123 8.69 -6.93 9.07
C LYS A 123 9.66 -5.85 9.57
N LYS A 124 9.17 -4.91 10.37
CA LYS A 124 9.96 -3.79 10.91
C LYS A 124 10.62 -4.07 12.26
N GLY A 125 10.31 -5.19 12.90
CA GLY A 125 10.86 -5.55 14.21
C GLY A 125 10.20 -4.78 15.37
N HIS A 126 9.05 -4.15 15.15
CA HIS A 126 8.36 -3.37 16.17
C HIS A 126 7.54 -4.28 17.09
N ILE A 127 8.21 -4.86 18.08
CA ILE A 127 7.64 -5.91 18.96
C ILE A 127 6.42 -5.42 19.74
N ASP A 128 6.44 -4.20 20.27
CA ASP A 128 5.31 -3.67 21.04
C ASP A 128 4.09 -3.38 20.16
N ALA A 129 4.32 -2.89 18.94
CA ALA A 129 3.26 -2.74 17.93
C ALA A 129 2.66 -4.11 17.55
N ALA A 130 3.50 -5.13 17.33
CA ALA A 130 3.04 -6.48 17.04
C ALA A 130 2.25 -7.08 18.21
N ARG A 131 2.72 -6.89 19.44
CA ARG A 131 2.02 -7.32 20.67
C ARG A 131 0.64 -6.69 20.77
N LEU A 132 0.56 -5.37 20.63
CA LEU A 132 -0.72 -4.64 20.66
C LEU A 132 -1.69 -5.20 19.63
N LEU A 133 -1.25 -5.36 18.39
CA LEU A 133 -2.11 -5.89 17.32
C LEU A 133 -2.65 -7.29 17.63
N LEU A 134 -1.82 -8.18 18.20
CA LEU A 134 -2.25 -9.51 18.61
C LEU A 134 -3.27 -9.47 19.75
N GLU A 135 -3.07 -8.59 20.75
CA GLU A 135 -4.03 -8.36 21.83
C GLU A 135 -5.37 -7.82 21.30
N ARG A 136 -5.34 -7.06 20.21
CA ARG A 136 -6.52 -6.53 19.51
C ARG A 136 -7.10 -7.48 18.45
N GLY A 137 -6.64 -8.74 18.41
CA GLY A 137 -7.22 -9.78 17.56
C GLY A 137 -6.67 -9.85 16.14
N ALA A 138 -5.45 -9.38 15.91
CA ALA A 138 -4.76 -9.57 14.64
C ALA A 138 -4.55 -11.07 14.34
N GLU A 139 -4.84 -11.48 13.11
CA GLU A 139 -4.66 -12.86 12.65
C GLU A 139 -3.17 -13.18 12.45
N VAL A 140 -2.65 -14.11 13.26
CA VAL A 140 -1.23 -14.49 13.29
C VAL A 140 -0.71 -15.09 11.98
N ASP A 141 -1.56 -15.85 11.27
CA ASP A 141 -1.20 -16.60 10.07
C ASP A 141 -1.80 -16.00 8.79
N ARG A 142 -2.26 -14.74 8.86
CA ARG A 142 -2.80 -14.05 7.70
C ARG A 142 -1.70 -13.82 6.66
N ALA A 143 -1.69 -14.64 5.62
CA ALA A 143 -0.79 -14.49 4.49
C ALA A 143 -1.21 -13.33 3.59
N ALA A 144 -0.24 -12.60 3.03
CA ALA A 144 -0.51 -11.65 1.95
C ALA A 144 -1.01 -12.41 0.70
N GLU A 145 -2.11 -11.97 0.10
CA GLU A 145 -2.73 -12.61 -1.06
C GLU A 145 -2.14 -12.13 -2.38
N LYS A 146 -1.67 -10.88 -2.38
CA LYS A 146 -1.08 -10.19 -3.51
C LYS A 146 0.17 -9.44 -3.06
N GLY A 147 0.83 -8.76 -3.99
CA GLY A 147 2.06 -8.04 -3.70
C GLY A 147 3.32 -8.90 -3.87
N LYS A 148 4.47 -8.26 -3.72
CA LYS A 148 5.80 -8.91 -3.63
C LYS A 148 5.86 -10.01 -2.56
N TRP A 149 5.06 -9.89 -1.50
CA TRP A 149 5.06 -10.79 -0.36
C TRP A 149 3.97 -11.87 -0.43
N LYS A 150 3.39 -12.12 -1.60
CA LYS A 150 2.33 -13.12 -1.78
C LYS A 150 2.70 -14.47 -1.13
N GLY A 151 1.84 -14.94 -0.24
CA GLY A 151 2.00 -16.18 0.53
C GLY A 151 2.79 -16.03 1.84
N ALA A 152 3.44 -14.89 2.08
CA ALA A 152 4.19 -14.67 3.31
C ALA A 152 3.25 -14.32 4.47
N THR A 153 3.49 -14.94 5.63
CA THR A 153 2.84 -14.64 6.91
C THR A 153 3.70 -13.68 7.75
N PRO A 154 3.15 -13.06 8.82
CA PRO A 154 3.92 -12.27 9.77
C PRO A 154 5.18 -12.98 10.31
N LEU A 155 5.08 -14.28 10.60
CA LEU A 155 6.23 -15.07 11.04
C LEU A 155 7.29 -15.22 9.95
N LEU A 156 6.89 -15.52 8.71
CA LEU A 156 7.84 -15.68 7.60
C LEU A 156 8.62 -14.39 7.33
N VAL A 157 7.96 -13.24 7.38
CA VAL A 157 8.64 -11.96 7.15
C VAL A 157 9.56 -11.57 8.30
N ALA A 158 9.19 -11.87 9.56
CA ALA A 158 10.08 -11.66 10.71
C ALA A 158 11.37 -12.48 10.58
N CYS A 159 11.26 -13.75 10.19
CA CYS A 159 12.41 -14.62 9.95
C CYS A 159 13.28 -14.14 8.77
N TYR A 160 12.66 -13.58 7.73
CA TYR A 160 13.39 -13.08 6.55
C TYR A 160 14.20 -11.80 6.85
N GLU A 161 13.63 -10.87 7.62
CA GLU A 161 14.26 -9.58 7.90
C GLU A 161 15.33 -9.65 9.00
N GLY A 162 15.37 -10.74 9.78
CA GLY A 162 16.48 -11.06 10.69
C GLY A 162 16.53 -10.23 11.98
N HIS A 163 15.38 -9.91 12.57
CA HIS A 163 15.32 -9.19 13.85
C HIS A 163 15.71 -10.12 15.00
N VAL A 164 16.86 -9.86 15.64
CA VAL A 164 17.34 -10.51 16.88
C VAL A 164 17.24 -9.53 18.03
#